data_AF-A0A1G7IM83-F1
#
_entry.id   AF-A0A1G7IM83-F1
#
_cell.length_a   1.000
_cell.length_b   1.000
_cell.length_c   1.000
_cell.angle_alpha   90.00
_cell.angle_beta   90.00
_cell.angle_gamma   90.00
#
_symmetry.space_group_name_H-M   'P 1'
#
loop_
_entity.id
_entity.type
_entity.pdbx_description
1 polymer ?
#
loop_
_entity_poly.entity_id
_entity_poly.type
_entity_poly.pdbx_seq_one_letter_code
_entity_poly.pdbx_strand_id
1 'polypeptide(L)'
;MSRKSQIHIAAVIKVVLLCVSVIGIWYVYKNWVIRKKDKLRMLELRERFTQANDKITRLFNFEKYFSFREEQHFFNEFKDLRKKIPSDINRLDLAEDFSVIIQNFVNTYDDATLVREQYNNQFIKKEAAAFAYLFNQLEDYPLSEDQIEAIVRDEDNNLVIAGAGTGKTTTISGKVAYLLEKGLAKPEELLIISFTKNAVNEMYERCLKFCKHIPDANNLDVRTFNSFGYLVRRHCSETELHLAFDGDDQAAKAFLQETFDKMFLTDADFQKKAVNFIAFFNRPERDEFEFETRNAFLKHEQSFKNITLDGNKVNSKEEMEIGNFFCLHGLNYEYQKHYPLQPEDRQADYSSYHPDFYLTDHEIWHEHFGINRDGSVPSWFKTKPPYPTGKDYYQAGIKWKEQIHAKYGQTH
;
A
#
# COMPACT_ATOMS: atom_id res chain seq x y z
N MET A 1 -72.18 26.41 -32.33
CA MET A 1 -71.63 27.51 -31.51
C MET A 1 -72.23 28.82 -31.97
N SER A 2 -72.68 29.70 -31.06
CA SER A 2 -73.27 30.99 -31.45
C SER A 2 -72.20 31.91 -32.07
N ARG A 3 -72.59 32.81 -32.98
CA ARG A 3 -71.69 33.77 -33.64
C ARG A 3 -70.86 34.61 -32.64
N LYS A 4 -71.41 34.86 -31.43
CA LYS A 4 -70.70 35.51 -30.31
C LYS A 4 -69.58 34.66 -29.71
N SER A 5 -69.75 33.33 -29.65
CA SER A 5 -68.75 32.39 -29.15
C SER A 5 -67.52 32.32 -30.06
N GLN A 6 -67.70 32.33 -31.39
CA GLN A 6 -66.58 32.38 -32.34
C GLN A 6 -65.81 33.70 -32.28
N ILE A 7 -66.51 34.83 -32.12
CA ILE A 7 -65.89 36.16 -31.95
C ILE A 7 -65.07 36.22 -30.66
N HIS A 8 -65.58 35.67 -29.55
CA HIS A 8 -64.84 35.60 -28.29
C HIS A 8 -63.58 34.73 -28.39
N ILE A 9 -63.67 33.56 -29.01
CA ILE A 9 -62.50 32.68 -29.19
C ILE A 9 -61.42 33.37 -30.05
N ALA A 10 -61.82 34.01 -31.16
CA ALA A 10 -60.88 34.76 -32.00
C ALA A 10 -60.22 35.95 -31.26
N ALA A 11 -60.96 36.64 -30.38
CA ALA A 11 -60.42 37.70 -29.55
C ALA A 11 -59.42 37.17 -28.51
N VAL A 12 -59.74 36.05 -27.84
CA VAL A 12 -58.84 35.39 -26.89
C VAL A 12 -57.56 34.92 -27.57
N ILE A 13 -57.65 34.31 -28.76
CA ILE A 13 -56.46 33.88 -29.52
C ILE A 13 -55.57 35.08 -29.88
N LYS A 14 -56.15 36.21 -30.33
CA LYS A 14 -55.38 37.43 -30.62
C LYS A 14 -54.67 37.99 -29.39
N VAL A 15 -55.34 37.98 -28.23
CA VAL A 15 -54.73 38.43 -26.97
C VAL A 15 -53.59 37.50 -26.56
N VAL A 16 -53.77 36.18 -26.66
CA VAL A 16 -52.71 35.21 -26.36
C VAL A 16 -51.51 35.40 -27.29
N LEU A 17 -51.74 35.55 -28.60
CA LEU A 17 -50.65 35.80 -29.56
C LEU A 17 -49.91 37.12 -29.29
N LEU A 18 -50.64 38.17 -28.87
CA LEU A 18 -50.04 39.44 -28.46
C LEU A 18 -49.20 39.28 -27.18
N CYS A 19 -49.70 38.54 -26.18
CA CYS A 19 -48.94 38.26 -24.96
C CYS A 19 -47.67 37.46 -25.26
N VAL A 20 -47.76 36.42 -26.10
CA VAL A 20 -46.61 35.60 -26.51
C VAL A 20 -45.59 36.44 -27.30
N SER A 21 -46.04 37.30 -28.21
CA SER A 21 -45.12 38.15 -28.98
C SER A 21 -44.42 39.19 -28.11
N VAL A 22 -45.13 39.81 -27.16
CA VAL A 22 -44.54 40.76 -26.20
C VAL A 22 -43.53 40.07 -25.29
N ILE A 23 -43.85 38.88 -24.77
CA ILE A 23 -42.92 38.07 -23.98
C ILE A 23 -41.69 37.68 -24.82
N GLY A 24 -41.90 37.27 -26.07
CA GLY A 24 -40.82 36.93 -27.00
C GLY A 24 -39.89 38.10 -27.30
N ILE A 25 -40.45 39.28 -27.61
CA ILE A 25 -39.69 40.51 -27.83
C ILE A 25 -38.93 40.91 -26.56
N TRP A 26 -39.57 40.86 -25.39
CA TRP A 26 -38.91 41.14 -24.12
C TRP A 26 -37.75 40.17 -23.84
N TYR A 27 -37.94 38.88 -24.12
CA TYR A 27 -36.90 37.87 -23.97
C TYR A 27 -35.70 38.11 -24.90
N VAL A 28 -35.96 38.42 -26.19
CA VAL A 28 -34.92 38.76 -27.17
C VAL A 28 -34.18 40.03 -26.75
N TYR A 29 -34.90 41.09 -26.35
CA TYR A 29 -34.31 42.34 -25.89
C TYR A 29 -33.45 42.13 -24.64
N LYS A 30 -33.97 41.41 -23.64
CA LYS A 30 -33.24 41.07 -22.42
C LYS A 30 -31.93 40.34 -22.74
N ASN A 31 -31.97 39.33 -23.61
CA ASN A 31 -30.76 38.59 -24.02
C ASN A 31 -29.79 39.45 -24.83
N TRP A 32 -30.29 40.35 -25.69
CA TRP A 32 -29.45 41.30 -26.43
C TRP A 32 -28.71 42.25 -25.49
N VAL A 33 -29.39 42.80 -24.47
CA VAL A 33 -28.76 43.66 -23.45
C VAL A 33 -27.68 42.90 -22.67
N ILE A 34 -27.97 41.67 -22.25
CA ILE A 34 -26.99 40.81 -21.55
C ILE A 34 -25.77 40.57 -22.43
N ARG A 35 -25.95 40.14 -23.69
CA ARG A 35 -24.85 39.90 -24.63
C ARG A 35 -24.01 41.15 -24.89
N LYS A 36 -24.64 42.33 -25.00
CA LYS A 36 -23.92 43.58 -25.19
C LYS A 36 -23.03 43.90 -23.97
N LYS A 37 -23.55 43.70 -22.76
CA LYS A 37 -22.78 43.88 -21.51
C LYS A 37 -21.64 42.86 -21.40
N ASP A 38 -21.90 41.60 -21.72
CA ASP A 38 -20.89 40.55 -21.72
C ASP A 38 -19.80 40.80 -22.75
N LYS A 39 -20.15 41.22 -23.97
CA LYS A 39 -19.18 41.60 -25.02
C LYS A 39 -18.24 42.71 -24.52
N LEU A 40 -18.79 43.75 -23.89
CA LEU A 40 -17.98 44.85 -23.34
C LEU A 40 -17.04 44.36 -22.23
N ARG A 41 -17.56 43.57 -21.29
CA ARG A 41 -16.77 42.95 -20.21
C ARG A 41 -15.65 42.07 -20.76
N MET A 42 -15.89 41.30 -21.81
CA MET A 42 -14.86 40.46 -22.43
C MET A 42 -13.76 41.32 -23.06
N LEU A 43 -14.12 42.41 -23.75
CA LEU A 43 -13.15 43.34 -24.34
C LEU A 43 -12.27 44.01 -23.27
N GLU A 44 -12.83 44.39 -22.12
CA GLU A 44 -12.06 44.91 -20.97
C GLU A 44 -11.06 43.89 -20.40
N LEU A 45 -11.32 42.60 -20.57
CA LEU A 45 -10.45 41.51 -20.11
C LEU A 45 -9.43 41.05 -21.16
N ARG A 46 -9.43 41.64 -22.37
CA ARG A 46 -8.59 41.19 -23.49
C ARG A 46 -7.12 41.05 -23.11
N GLU A 47 -6.56 42.05 -22.46
CA GLU A 47 -5.16 42.04 -22.04
C GLU A 47 -4.86 40.91 -21.05
N ARG A 48 -5.76 40.66 -20.09
CA ARG A 48 -5.61 39.56 -19.13
C ARG A 48 -5.63 38.19 -19.79
N PHE A 49 -6.47 38.00 -20.81
CA PHE A 49 -6.48 36.77 -21.61
C PHE A 49 -5.21 36.61 -22.43
N THR A 50 -4.70 37.68 -23.04
CA THR A 50 -3.42 37.65 -23.74
C THR A 50 -2.28 37.26 -22.80
N GLN A 51 -2.21 37.87 -21.61
CA GLN A 51 -1.21 37.53 -20.58
C GLN A 51 -1.32 36.06 -20.12
N ALA A 52 -2.54 35.55 -19.96
CA ALA A 52 -2.76 34.14 -19.63
C ALA A 52 -2.23 33.22 -20.73
N ASN A 53 -2.47 33.57 -22.00
CA ASN A 53 -2.02 32.78 -23.15
C ASN A 53 -0.49 32.81 -23.34
N ASP A 54 0.13 33.96 -23.10
CA ASP A 54 1.59 34.08 -23.08
C ASP A 54 2.19 33.19 -22.00
N LYS A 55 1.55 33.14 -20.81
CA LYS A 55 1.97 32.25 -19.73
C LYS A 55 1.78 30.78 -20.07
N ILE A 56 0.65 30.39 -20.66
CA ILE A 56 0.41 29.03 -21.19
C ILE A 56 1.57 28.66 -22.13
N THR A 57 1.91 29.53 -23.07
CA THR A 57 3.00 29.28 -24.04
C THR A 57 4.35 29.07 -23.35
N ARG A 58 4.65 29.84 -22.29
CA ARG A 58 5.88 29.68 -21.50
C ARG A 58 5.89 28.41 -20.67
N LEU A 59 4.74 28.00 -20.11
CA LEU A 59 4.62 26.78 -19.31
C LEU A 59 4.75 25.52 -20.18
N PHE A 60 4.20 25.54 -21.39
CA PHE A 60 4.16 24.39 -22.30
C PHE A 60 5.23 24.47 -23.41
N ASN A 61 6.47 24.79 -23.04
CA ASN A 61 7.59 24.97 -23.98
C ASN A 61 8.55 23.76 -24.08
N PHE A 62 8.32 22.70 -23.29
CA PHE A 62 9.17 21.51 -23.17
C PHE A 62 10.55 21.72 -22.55
N GLU A 63 10.81 22.86 -21.91
CA GLU A 63 12.06 23.08 -21.16
C GLU A 63 12.00 22.44 -19.77
N LYS A 64 10.80 22.33 -19.19
CA LYS A 64 10.57 21.79 -17.85
C LYS A 64 9.36 20.85 -17.79
N TYR A 65 9.42 19.90 -16.85
CA TYR A 65 8.29 19.06 -16.48
C TYR A 65 7.21 19.93 -15.83
N PHE A 66 5.93 19.70 -16.14
CA PHE A 66 4.83 20.47 -15.56
C PHE A 66 4.19 19.66 -14.41
N SER A 67 4.58 19.99 -13.19
CA SER A 67 4.13 19.33 -11.97
C SER A 67 2.68 19.65 -11.59
N PHE A 68 2.10 18.84 -10.71
CA PHE A 68 0.79 19.05 -10.12
C PHE A 68 0.73 20.36 -9.34
N ARG A 69 1.77 20.72 -8.58
CA ARG A 69 1.84 22.03 -7.92
C ARG A 69 1.73 23.19 -8.90
N GLU A 70 2.40 23.11 -10.04
CA GLU A 70 2.33 24.15 -11.07
C GLU A 70 0.94 24.20 -11.73
N GLU A 71 0.31 23.05 -11.96
CA GLU A 71 -1.10 22.96 -12.40
C GLU A 71 -2.03 23.65 -11.38
N GLN A 72 -1.87 23.37 -10.09
CA GLN A 72 -2.66 24.01 -9.03
C GLN A 72 -2.41 25.53 -8.96
N HIS A 73 -1.16 25.97 -9.12
CA HIS A 73 -0.85 27.40 -9.17
C HIS A 73 -1.53 28.07 -10.37
N PHE A 74 -1.46 27.47 -11.56
CA PHE A 74 -2.14 27.94 -12.76
C PHE A 74 -3.66 28.06 -12.55
N PHE A 75 -4.29 27.03 -11.99
CA PHE A 75 -5.71 27.04 -11.66
C PHE A 75 -6.08 28.18 -10.72
N ASN A 76 -5.37 28.31 -9.61
CA ASN A 76 -5.67 29.31 -8.59
C ASN A 76 -5.51 30.74 -9.13
N GLU A 77 -4.48 30.98 -9.92
CA GLU A 77 -4.20 32.29 -10.53
C GLU A 77 -5.29 32.73 -11.52
N PHE A 78 -5.78 31.81 -12.35
CA PHE A 78 -6.74 32.15 -13.41
C PHE A 78 -8.21 31.83 -13.09
N LYS A 79 -8.49 31.32 -11.89
CA LYS A 79 -9.85 31.01 -11.41
C LYS A 79 -10.84 32.15 -11.60
N ASP A 80 -10.43 33.37 -11.24
CA ASP A 80 -11.29 34.55 -11.37
C ASP A 80 -11.48 34.98 -12.83
N LEU A 81 -10.48 34.76 -13.69
CA LEU A 81 -10.59 35.03 -15.11
C LEU A 81 -11.58 34.04 -15.77
N ARG A 82 -11.46 32.75 -15.46
CA ARG A 82 -12.37 31.70 -15.94
C ARG A 82 -13.82 31.94 -15.52
N LYS A 83 -14.06 32.37 -14.27
CA LYS A 83 -15.41 32.71 -13.76
C LYS A 83 -16.08 33.87 -14.49
N LYS A 84 -15.30 34.78 -15.09
CA LYS A 84 -15.83 35.93 -15.82
C LYS A 84 -16.30 35.58 -17.24
N ILE A 85 -15.95 34.39 -17.75
CA ILE A 85 -16.38 33.93 -19.06
C ILE A 85 -17.86 33.51 -18.99
N PRO A 86 -18.76 34.13 -19.79
CA PRO A 86 -20.15 33.72 -19.86
C PRO A 86 -20.31 32.36 -20.54
N SER A 87 -21.35 31.60 -20.18
CA SER A 87 -21.64 30.29 -20.78
C SER A 87 -21.88 30.35 -22.29
N ASP A 88 -22.45 31.47 -22.76
CA ASP A 88 -22.79 31.71 -24.18
C ASP A 88 -21.69 32.49 -24.91
N ILE A 89 -20.41 32.32 -24.56
CA ILE A 89 -19.28 33.07 -25.15
C ILE A 89 -19.27 33.00 -26.68
N ASN A 90 -19.59 31.85 -27.27
CA ASN A 90 -19.65 31.64 -28.72
C ASN A 90 -20.74 32.46 -29.43
N ARG A 91 -21.69 33.05 -28.69
CA ARG A 91 -22.73 33.95 -29.22
C ARG A 91 -22.35 35.42 -29.11
N LEU A 92 -21.21 35.72 -28.48
CA LEU A 92 -20.64 37.05 -28.50
C LEU A 92 -19.89 37.22 -29.82
N ASP A 93 -20.26 38.26 -30.56
CA ASP A 93 -19.64 38.66 -31.82
C ASP A 93 -18.25 39.30 -31.55
N LEU A 94 -17.31 38.52 -31.01
CA LEU A 94 -15.94 38.95 -30.71
C LEU A 94 -15.07 38.85 -31.97
N ALA A 95 -13.98 39.62 -32.01
CA ALA A 95 -12.99 39.50 -33.07
C ALA A 95 -12.39 38.07 -33.08
N GLU A 96 -12.07 37.56 -34.27
CA GLU A 96 -11.64 36.17 -34.48
C GLU A 96 -10.38 35.84 -33.67
N ASP A 97 -9.37 36.73 -33.72
CA ASP A 97 -8.12 36.63 -32.96
C ASP A 97 -8.39 36.49 -31.45
N PHE A 98 -9.30 37.31 -30.92
CA PHE A 98 -9.61 37.29 -29.50
C PHE A 98 -10.42 36.04 -29.11
N SER A 99 -11.29 35.57 -30.00
CA SER A 99 -12.04 34.33 -29.80
C SER A 99 -11.11 33.12 -29.72
N VAL A 100 -10.06 33.07 -30.55
CA VAL A 100 -9.02 32.03 -30.48
C VAL A 100 -8.26 32.07 -29.16
N ILE A 101 -7.88 33.26 -28.68
CA ILE A 101 -7.20 33.41 -27.38
C ILE A 101 -8.08 32.88 -26.24
N ILE A 102 -9.36 33.27 -26.20
CA ILE A 102 -10.30 32.80 -25.18
C ILE A 102 -10.46 31.27 -25.26
N GLN A 103 -10.63 30.72 -26.46
CA GLN A 103 -10.81 29.28 -26.63
C GLN A 103 -9.58 28.49 -26.22
N ASN A 104 -8.38 28.96 -26.55
CA ASN A 104 -7.14 28.34 -26.10
C ASN A 104 -7.05 28.35 -24.57
N PHE A 105 -7.28 29.50 -23.94
CA PHE A 105 -7.34 29.60 -22.48
C PHE A 105 -8.37 28.65 -21.85
N VAL A 106 -9.61 28.62 -22.38
CA VAL A 106 -10.69 27.77 -21.87
C VAL A 106 -10.33 26.30 -22.00
N ASN A 107 -9.83 25.86 -23.16
CA ASN A 107 -9.42 24.47 -23.35
C ASN A 107 -8.29 24.09 -22.41
N THR A 108 -7.26 24.93 -22.28
CA THR A 108 -6.15 24.66 -21.35
C THR A 108 -6.59 24.65 -19.90
N TYR A 109 -7.49 25.55 -19.49
CA TYR A 109 -7.96 25.64 -18.12
C TYR A 109 -8.93 24.51 -17.77
N ASP A 110 -9.94 24.28 -18.59
CA ASP A 110 -10.99 23.30 -18.28
C ASP A 110 -10.46 21.86 -18.38
N ASP A 111 -9.53 21.59 -19.29
CA ASP A 111 -8.91 20.28 -19.49
C ASP A 111 -7.46 20.20 -18.97
N ALA A 112 -7.09 21.03 -17.98
CA ALA A 112 -5.67 21.20 -17.58
C ALA A 112 -4.97 19.89 -17.20
N THR A 113 -5.68 18.97 -16.53
CA THR A 113 -5.13 17.67 -16.16
C THR A 113 -4.77 16.84 -17.40
N LEU A 114 -5.65 16.80 -18.41
CA LEU A 114 -5.39 16.08 -19.66
C LEU A 114 -4.26 16.74 -20.45
N VAL A 115 -4.27 18.08 -20.54
CA VAL A 115 -3.22 18.86 -21.23
C VAL A 115 -1.86 18.62 -20.57
N ARG A 116 -1.81 18.61 -19.23
CA ARG A 116 -0.59 18.31 -18.46
C ARG A 116 -0.10 16.90 -18.72
N GLU A 117 -0.97 15.90 -18.68
CA GLU A 117 -0.59 14.51 -18.93
C GLU A 117 0.01 14.35 -20.33
N GLN A 118 -0.64 14.90 -21.35
CA GLN A 118 -0.15 14.85 -22.73
C GLN A 118 1.19 15.58 -22.90
N TYR A 119 1.33 16.77 -22.30
CA TYR A 119 2.56 17.53 -22.31
C TYR A 119 3.70 16.77 -21.62
N ASN A 120 3.48 16.26 -20.41
CA ASN A 120 4.50 15.56 -19.64
C ASN A 120 4.93 14.25 -20.31
N ASN A 121 4.00 13.51 -20.91
CA ASN A 121 4.33 12.31 -21.68
C ASN A 121 5.22 12.63 -22.90
N GLN A 122 4.97 13.76 -23.58
CA GLN A 122 5.84 14.23 -24.66
C GLN A 122 7.18 14.76 -24.16
N PHE A 123 7.19 15.48 -23.05
CA PHE A 123 8.40 15.95 -22.38
C PHE A 123 9.31 14.76 -22.02
N ILE A 124 8.77 13.71 -21.39
CA ILE A 124 9.54 12.51 -21.03
C ILE A 124 10.20 11.89 -22.25
N LYS A 125 9.47 11.76 -23.37
CA LYS A 125 10.03 11.21 -24.62
C LYS A 125 11.16 12.07 -25.19
N LYS A 126 11.00 13.39 -25.17
CA LYS A 126 12.04 14.33 -25.65
C LYS A 126 13.29 14.28 -24.78
N GLU A 127 13.11 14.24 -23.46
CA GLU A 127 14.18 14.14 -22.49
C GLU A 127 14.90 12.79 -22.56
N ALA A 128 14.17 11.69 -22.69
CA ALA A 128 14.74 10.36 -22.90
C ALA A 128 15.66 10.33 -24.14
N ALA A 129 15.25 10.97 -25.23
CA ALA A 129 16.07 11.08 -26.44
C ALA A 129 17.28 12.02 -26.25
N ALA A 130 17.09 13.18 -25.60
CA ALA A 130 18.15 14.15 -25.37
C ALA A 130 19.27 13.60 -24.46
N PHE A 131 18.89 12.83 -23.44
CA PHE A 131 19.81 12.23 -22.46
C PHE A 131 20.10 10.75 -22.75
N ALA A 132 19.85 10.27 -23.97
CA ALA A 132 20.13 8.89 -24.36
C ALA A 132 21.61 8.50 -24.15
N TYR A 133 22.54 9.46 -24.32
CA TYR A 133 23.97 9.24 -24.07
C TYR A 133 24.24 8.88 -22.60
N LEU A 134 23.51 9.48 -21.66
CA LEU A 134 23.59 9.20 -20.24
C LEU A 134 22.98 7.84 -19.95
N PHE A 135 21.70 7.64 -20.29
CA PHE A 135 20.94 6.44 -19.91
C PHE A 135 21.49 5.15 -20.50
N ASN A 136 22.13 5.20 -21.66
CA ASN A 136 22.75 4.03 -22.29
C ASN A 136 24.14 3.67 -21.71
N GLN A 137 24.70 4.49 -20.82
CA GLN A 137 26.06 4.32 -20.29
C GLN A 137 26.13 4.13 -18.77
N LEU A 138 25.01 4.27 -18.06
CA LEU A 138 24.99 4.11 -16.59
C LEU A 138 25.34 2.69 -16.16
N GLU A 139 24.82 1.68 -16.87
CA GLU A 139 25.07 0.26 -16.60
C GLU A 139 25.61 -0.43 -17.86
N ASP A 140 26.00 -1.71 -17.70
CA ASP A 140 26.48 -2.55 -18.81
C ASP A 140 25.40 -2.79 -19.87
N TYR A 141 24.13 -2.66 -19.49
CA TYR A 141 22.96 -2.74 -20.37
C TYR A 141 22.15 -1.44 -20.31
N PRO A 142 21.55 -1.01 -21.44
CA PRO A 142 20.66 0.15 -21.46
C PRO A 142 19.52 0.03 -20.44
N LEU A 143 19.16 1.15 -19.82
CA LEU A 143 18.00 1.21 -18.93
C LEU A 143 16.69 0.93 -19.68
N SER A 144 15.73 0.32 -19.00
CA SER A 144 14.39 0.10 -19.57
C SER A 144 13.61 1.41 -19.70
N GLU A 145 12.58 1.42 -20.55
CA GLU A 145 11.70 2.58 -20.72
C GLU A 145 11.08 3.03 -19.39
N ASP A 146 10.62 2.09 -18.56
CA ASP A 146 10.06 2.37 -17.22
C ASP A 146 11.08 3.02 -16.28
N GLN A 147 12.35 2.59 -16.34
CA GLN A 147 13.41 3.17 -15.52
C GLN A 147 13.73 4.59 -15.98
N ILE A 148 13.81 4.83 -17.30
CA ILE A 148 14.04 6.15 -17.87
C ILE A 148 12.87 7.08 -17.52
N GLU A 149 11.63 6.60 -17.65
CA GLU A 149 10.45 7.36 -17.24
C GLU A 149 10.53 7.75 -15.76
N ALA A 150 10.86 6.81 -14.88
CA ALA A 150 11.01 7.08 -13.44
C ALA A 150 12.12 8.09 -13.13
N ILE A 151 13.20 8.08 -13.92
CA ILE A 151 14.32 9.03 -13.80
C ILE A 151 13.91 10.43 -14.29
N VAL A 152 13.23 10.52 -15.43
CA VAL A 152 12.90 11.80 -16.06
C VAL A 152 11.70 12.48 -15.40
N ARG A 153 10.73 11.69 -14.90
CA ARG A 153 9.54 12.21 -14.23
C ARG A 153 9.94 13.08 -13.04
N ASP A 154 9.40 14.30 -13.01
CA ASP A 154 9.78 15.34 -12.03
C ASP A 154 8.54 15.93 -11.36
N GLU A 155 7.63 15.04 -10.97
CA GLU A 155 6.48 15.40 -10.15
C GLU A 155 6.90 15.79 -8.73
N ASP A 156 6.04 16.52 -8.01
CA ASP A 156 6.29 16.91 -6.61
C ASP A 156 6.67 15.74 -5.70
N ASN A 157 6.03 14.59 -5.92
CA ASN A 157 6.28 13.34 -5.22
C ASN A 157 6.20 12.19 -6.22
N ASN A 158 7.21 11.33 -6.27
CA ASN A 158 7.26 10.18 -7.15
C ASN A 158 7.35 8.88 -6.34
N LEU A 159 6.34 8.01 -6.46
CA LEU A 159 6.37 6.66 -5.91
C LEU A 159 6.72 5.66 -7.03
N VAL A 160 7.87 5.00 -6.90
CA VAL A 160 8.29 3.95 -7.83
C VAL A 160 8.04 2.59 -7.19
N ILE A 161 7.14 1.80 -7.79
CA ILE A 161 6.86 0.43 -7.36
C ILE A 161 7.76 -0.52 -8.14
N ALA A 162 8.65 -1.22 -7.45
CA ALA A 162 9.70 -2.00 -8.09
C ALA A 162 9.95 -3.34 -7.38
N GLY A 163 9.85 -4.43 -8.15
CA GLY A 163 10.09 -5.79 -7.69
C GLY A 163 11.54 -6.06 -7.27
N ALA A 164 11.81 -7.23 -6.71
CA ALA A 164 13.18 -7.68 -6.50
C ALA A 164 13.90 -7.81 -7.85
N GLY A 165 15.16 -7.37 -7.92
CA GLY A 165 15.97 -7.47 -9.14
C GLY A 165 15.66 -6.48 -10.27
N THR A 166 14.68 -5.58 -10.14
CA THR A 166 14.29 -4.65 -11.23
C THR A 166 15.14 -3.36 -11.31
N GLY A 167 16.32 -3.34 -10.67
CA GLY A 167 17.23 -2.20 -10.75
C GLY A 167 16.85 -0.95 -9.92
N LYS A 168 16.17 -1.11 -8.78
CA LYS A 168 15.80 0.03 -7.88
C LYS A 168 16.95 1.00 -7.59
N THR A 169 18.09 0.45 -7.19
CA THR A 169 19.28 1.23 -6.84
C THR A 169 19.84 1.97 -8.06
N THR A 170 19.82 1.32 -9.23
CA THR A 170 20.20 1.91 -10.52
C THR A 170 19.26 3.07 -10.88
N THR A 171 17.94 2.91 -10.74
CA THR A 171 16.97 3.99 -11.02
C THR A 171 17.20 5.20 -10.13
N ILE A 172 17.41 5.01 -8.82
CA ILE A 172 17.69 6.11 -7.88
C ILE A 172 19.00 6.81 -8.25
N SER A 173 20.07 6.05 -8.47
CA SER A 173 21.38 6.62 -8.84
C SER A 173 21.32 7.34 -10.19
N GLY A 174 20.55 6.80 -11.14
CA GLY A 174 20.30 7.42 -12.44
C GLY A 174 19.49 8.71 -12.34
N LYS A 175 18.53 8.81 -11.41
CA LYS A 175 17.80 10.06 -11.11
C LYS A 175 18.76 11.13 -10.62
N VAL A 176 19.67 10.79 -9.71
CA VAL A 176 20.72 11.70 -9.22
C VAL A 176 21.59 12.19 -10.37
N ALA A 177 22.11 11.28 -11.19
CA ALA A 177 22.92 11.63 -12.35
C ALA A 177 22.16 12.56 -13.31
N TYR A 178 20.90 12.27 -13.62
CA TYR A 178 20.06 13.10 -14.48
C TYR A 178 19.83 14.51 -13.90
N LEU A 179 19.49 14.62 -12.61
CA LEU A 179 19.24 15.92 -11.96
C LEU A 179 20.49 16.81 -12.00
N LEU A 180 21.66 16.22 -11.75
CA LEU A 180 22.93 16.93 -11.78
C LEU A 180 23.37 17.29 -13.21
N GLU A 181 23.27 16.35 -14.15
CA GLU A 181 23.64 16.55 -15.57
C GLU A 181 22.79 17.65 -16.22
N LYS A 182 21.49 17.68 -15.91
CA LYS A 182 20.56 18.70 -16.39
C LYS A 182 20.71 20.04 -15.66
N GLY A 183 21.46 20.09 -14.55
CA GLY A 183 21.61 21.28 -13.73
C GLY A 183 20.35 21.68 -12.97
N LEU A 184 19.49 20.72 -12.64
CA LEU A 184 18.28 20.93 -11.84
C LEU A 184 18.58 21.02 -10.33
N ALA A 185 19.71 20.47 -9.90
CA ALA A 185 20.19 20.52 -8.54
C ALA A 185 21.73 20.50 -8.51
N LYS A 186 22.30 20.98 -7.42
CA LYS A 186 23.71 20.77 -7.06
C LYS A 186 23.86 19.52 -6.18
N PRO A 187 25.05 18.89 -6.11
CA PRO A 187 25.28 17.73 -5.25
C PRO A 187 24.84 17.93 -3.80
N GLU A 188 25.15 19.08 -3.21
CA GLU A 188 24.79 19.43 -1.83
C GLU A 188 23.30 19.73 -1.60
N GLU A 189 22.51 19.86 -2.67
CA GLU A 189 21.05 20.06 -2.60
C GLU A 189 20.29 18.72 -2.61
N LEU A 190 20.99 17.60 -2.84
CA LEU A 190 20.41 16.26 -2.90
C LEU A 190 20.68 15.47 -1.62
N LEU A 191 19.60 14.97 -1.01
CA LEU A 191 19.63 14.10 0.16
C LEU A 191 19.09 12.72 -0.20
N ILE A 192 19.91 11.68 -0.01
CA ILE A 192 19.55 10.29 -0.28
C ILE A 192 19.57 9.51 1.04
N ILE A 193 18.45 8.86 1.36
CA ILE A 193 18.30 8.14 2.64
C ILE A 193 18.00 6.66 2.39
N SER A 194 18.63 5.77 3.17
CA SER A 194 18.34 4.33 3.20
C SER A 194 18.32 3.76 4.62
N PHE A 195 17.89 2.51 4.79
CA PHE A 195 17.80 1.87 6.11
C PHE A 195 19.14 1.34 6.62
N THR A 196 19.96 0.76 5.74
CA THR A 196 21.21 0.08 6.16
C THR A 196 22.44 0.85 5.73
N LYS A 197 23.52 0.75 6.52
CA LYS A 197 24.81 1.35 6.18
C LYS A 197 25.38 0.79 4.87
N ASN A 198 25.19 -0.51 4.63
CA ASN A 198 25.65 -1.15 3.39
C ASN A 198 24.94 -0.56 2.16
N ALA A 199 23.61 -0.36 2.22
CA ALA A 199 22.87 0.25 1.13
C ALA A 199 23.26 1.71 0.89
N VAL A 200 23.58 2.45 1.96
CA VAL A 200 24.11 3.82 1.86
C VAL A 200 25.45 3.84 1.13
N ASN A 201 26.41 3.00 1.53
CA ASN A 201 27.73 2.94 0.89
C ASN A 201 27.61 2.53 -0.57
N GLU A 202 26.83 1.49 -0.87
CA GLU A 202 26.61 1.02 -2.24
C GLU A 202 25.95 2.09 -3.13
N MET A 203 24.97 2.82 -2.59
CA MET A 203 24.30 3.91 -3.29
C MET A 203 25.27 5.08 -3.55
N TYR A 204 26.08 5.44 -2.56
CA TYR A 204 27.06 6.51 -2.67
C TYR A 204 28.11 6.19 -3.74
N GLU A 205 28.74 5.01 -3.67
CA GLU A 205 29.72 4.57 -4.67
C GLU A 205 29.13 4.53 -6.08
N ARG A 206 27.89 4.06 -6.23
CA ARG A 206 27.20 4.04 -7.53
C ARG A 206 26.91 5.44 -8.05
N CYS A 207 26.42 6.35 -7.20
CA CYS A 207 26.21 7.75 -7.59
C CYS A 207 27.52 8.40 -8.04
N LEU A 208 28.63 8.19 -7.32
CA LEU A 208 29.94 8.69 -7.72
C LEU A 208 30.42 8.12 -9.06
N LYS A 209 30.19 6.82 -9.30
CA LYS A 209 30.50 6.20 -10.60
C LYS A 209 29.73 6.88 -11.74
N PHE A 210 28.45 7.13 -11.54
CA PHE A 210 27.57 7.72 -12.56
C PHE A 210 27.85 9.21 -12.79
N CYS A 211 28.27 9.92 -11.74
CA CYS A 211 28.50 11.35 -11.74
C CYS A 211 30.00 11.73 -11.81
N LYS A 212 30.87 10.81 -12.27
CA LYS A 212 32.34 10.99 -12.23
C LYS A 212 32.87 12.24 -12.93
N HIS A 213 32.14 12.74 -13.93
CA HIS A 213 32.48 13.93 -14.72
C HIS A 213 31.81 15.20 -14.19
N ILE A 214 30.93 15.08 -13.19
CA ILE A 214 30.21 16.20 -12.57
C ILE A 214 31.08 16.77 -11.45
N PRO A 215 31.36 18.09 -11.46
CA PRO A 215 32.11 18.74 -10.38
C PRO A 215 31.45 18.51 -9.02
N ASP A 216 32.28 18.30 -8.00
CA ASP A 216 31.84 18.21 -6.60
C ASP A 216 30.82 17.10 -6.31
N ALA A 217 30.70 16.07 -7.17
CA ALA A 217 29.78 14.94 -6.96
C ALA A 217 30.03 14.19 -5.63
N ASN A 218 31.22 14.31 -5.05
CA ASN A 218 31.57 13.82 -3.71
C ASN A 218 30.89 14.57 -2.56
N ASN A 219 30.18 15.67 -2.82
CA ASN A 219 29.41 16.41 -1.82
C ASN A 219 27.96 15.90 -1.66
N LEU A 220 27.56 14.85 -2.40
CA LEU A 220 26.25 14.21 -2.23
C LEU A 220 26.02 13.76 -0.78
N ASP A 221 24.88 14.14 -0.19
CA ASP A 221 24.52 13.73 1.17
C ASP A 221 23.75 12.40 1.15
N VAL A 222 24.46 11.30 1.42
CA VAL A 222 23.88 9.94 1.46
C VAL A 222 23.97 9.39 2.88
N ARG A 223 22.80 9.14 3.51
CA ARG A 223 22.71 8.80 4.94
C ARG A 223 21.79 7.63 5.21
N THR A 224 21.96 7.02 6.38
CA THR A 224 20.88 6.19 6.95
C THR A 224 19.81 7.07 7.57
N PHE A 225 18.59 6.55 7.72
CA PHE A 225 17.52 7.24 8.47
C PHE A 225 18.01 7.70 9.86
N ASN A 226 18.72 6.84 10.58
CA ASN A 226 19.26 7.17 11.90
C ASN A 226 20.30 8.31 11.82
N SER A 227 21.24 8.23 10.86
CA SER A 227 22.26 9.28 10.68
C SER A 227 21.63 10.64 10.34
N PHE A 228 20.62 10.65 9.48
CA PHE A 228 19.87 11.86 9.17
C PHE A 228 19.10 12.39 10.40
N GLY A 229 18.45 11.51 11.17
CA GLY A 229 17.78 11.88 12.42
C GLY A 229 18.74 12.52 13.44
N TYR A 230 19.94 11.97 13.61
CA TYR A 230 20.98 12.57 14.44
C TYR A 230 21.44 13.95 13.93
N LEU A 231 21.55 14.14 12.62
CA LEU A 231 21.88 15.43 12.02
C LEU A 231 20.80 16.47 12.32
N VAL A 232 19.53 16.15 12.03
CA VAL A 232 18.40 17.06 12.32
C VAL A 232 18.35 17.40 13.80
N ARG A 233 18.52 16.40 14.69
CA ARG A 233 18.59 16.62 16.14
C ARG A 233 19.66 17.65 16.50
N ARG A 234 20.88 17.49 16.00
CA ARG A 234 22.01 18.39 16.29
C ARG A 234 21.73 19.84 15.87
N HIS A 235 20.92 20.03 14.83
CA HIS A 235 20.53 21.37 14.36
C HIS A 235 19.32 21.95 15.10
N CYS A 236 18.45 21.13 15.68
CA CYS A 236 17.20 21.58 16.30
C CYS A 236 17.21 21.63 17.84
N SER A 237 18.17 20.99 18.52
CA SER A 237 18.20 20.92 19.99
C SER A 237 19.61 21.08 20.56
N GLU A 238 19.73 21.92 21.59
CA GLU A 238 20.95 22.03 22.42
C GLU A 238 21.11 20.87 23.41
N THR A 239 20.03 20.11 23.67
CA THR A 239 20.01 19.05 24.67
C THR A 239 20.35 17.69 24.08
N GLU A 240 21.19 16.93 24.78
CA GLU A 240 21.63 15.60 24.36
C GLU A 240 20.54 14.53 24.55
N LEU A 241 19.66 14.36 23.55
CA LEU A 241 18.67 13.27 23.53
C LEU A 241 19.26 12.03 22.84
N HIS A 242 19.57 10.98 23.60
CA HIS A 242 19.94 9.68 23.02
C HIS A 242 18.74 9.14 22.22
N LEU A 243 18.89 9.00 20.90
CA LEU A 243 17.92 8.29 20.08
C LEU A 243 18.04 6.82 20.48
N ALA A 244 16.98 6.30 21.09
CA ALA A 244 16.99 4.99 21.69
C ALA A 244 17.18 3.89 20.63
N PHE A 245 17.84 2.80 21.06
CA PHE A 245 17.93 1.49 20.42
C PHE A 245 18.95 1.37 19.25
N ASP A 246 20.20 1.01 19.58
CA ASP A 246 21.18 0.45 18.63
C ASP A 246 21.16 -1.09 18.57
N GLY A 247 20.27 -1.73 19.34
CA GLY A 247 20.10 -3.18 19.40
C GLY A 247 20.94 -3.90 20.46
N ASP A 248 22.01 -3.26 20.97
CA ASP A 248 22.88 -3.81 22.02
C ASP A 248 22.80 -3.02 23.35
N ASP A 249 22.06 -1.92 23.34
CA ASP A 249 21.78 -1.08 24.49
C ASP A 249 21.06 -1.86 25.62
N GLN A 250 21.79 -2.12 26.71
CA GLN A 250 21.26 -2.72 27.93
C GLN A 250 20.20 -1.85 28.60
N ALA A 251 20.31 -0.53 28.52
CA ALA A 251 19.32 0.39 29.09
C ALA A 251 18.01 0.33 28.30
N ALA A 252 18.09 0.21 26.98
CA ALA A 252 16.94 -0.08 26.13
C ALA A 252 16.24 -1.40 26.47
N LYS A 253 17.01 -2.48 26.64
CA LYS A 253 16.45 -3.78 27.08
C LYS A 253 15.78 -3.67 28.45
N ALA A 254 16.43 -2.98 29.40
CA ALA A 254 15.86 -2.73 30.72
C ALA A 254 14.56 -1.91 30.64
N PHE A 255 14.54 -0.84 29.84
CA PHE A 255 13.35 -0.03 29.61
C PHE A 255 12.20 -0.83 28.99
N LEU A 256 12.48 -1.65 27.98
CA LEU A 256 11.46 -2.50 27.34
C LEU A 256 10.92 -3.52 28.34
N GLN A 257 11.78 -4.16 29.13
CA GLN A 257 11.39 -5.11 30.16
C GLN A 257 10.52 -4.44 31.23
N GLU A 258 10.97 -3.31 31.79
CA GLU A 258 10.23 -2.56 32.81
C GLU A 258 8.87 -2.09 32.28
N THR A 259 8.84 -1.60 31.04
CA THR A 259 7.60 -1.17 30.38
C THR A 259 6.66 -2.35 30.15
N PHE A 260 7.18 -3.48 29.66
CA PHE A 260 6.41 -4.70 29.44
C PHE A 260 5.81 -5.20 30.76
N ASP A 261 6.63 -5.32 31.82
CA ASP A 261 6.19 -5.80 33.13
C ASP A 261 5.13 -4.87 33.72
N LYS A 262 5.36 -3.55 33.63
CA LYS A 262 4.38 -2.55 34.06
C LYS A 262 3.06 -2.69 33.30
N MET A 263 3.09 -2.76 31.97
CA MET A 263 1.89 -2.90 31.15
C MET A 263 1.18 -4.23 31.42
N PHE A 264 1.93 -5.32 31.56
CA PHE A 264 1.38 -6.65 31.85
C PHE A 264 0.66 -6.71 33.20
N LEU A 265 1.12 -5.92 34.19
CA LEU A 265 0.51 -5.86 35.52
C LEU A 265 -0.62 -4.83 35.63
N THR A 266 -0.62 -3.78 34.81
CA THR A 266 -1.52 -2.62 34.98
C THR A 266 -2.56 -2.45 33.87
N ASP A 267 -2.37 -3.08 32.71
CA ASP A 267 -3.27 -3.01 31.56
C ASP A 267 -3.81 -4.41 31.21
N ALA A 268 -5.10 -4.62 31.49
CA ALA A 268 -5.76 -5.91 31.26
C ALA A 268 -5.89 -6.29 29.78
N ASP A 269 -6.02 -5.31 28.87
CA ASP A 269 -6.08 -5.58 27.43
C ASP A 269 -4.70 -5.98 26.89
N PHE A 270 -3.66 -5.27 27.32
CA PHE A 270 -2.28 -5.65 27.02
C PHE A 270 -1.94 -7.03 27.59
N GLN A 271 -2.27 -7.30 28.85
CA GLN A 271 -2.05 -8.60 29.48
C GLN A 271 -2.69 -9.73 28.66
N LYS A 272 -3.96 -9.57 28.26
CA LYS A 272 -4.65 -10.56 27.42
C LYS A 272 -3.95 -10.79 26.09
N LYS A 273 -3.52 -9.72 25.41
CA LYS A 273 -2.78 -9.80 24.14
C LYS A 273 -1.43 -10.49 24.32
N ALA A 274 -0.68 -10.14 25.36
CA ALA A 274 0.61 -10.71 25.67
C ALA A 274 0.52 -12.20 25.99
N VAL A 275 -0.45 -12.61 26.81
CA VAL A 275 -0.70 -14.02 27.13
C VAL A 275 -1.07 -14.81 25.86
N ASN A 276 -1.97 -14.29 25.03
CA ASN A 276 -2.32 -14.94 23.76
C ASN A 276 -1.12 -15.05 22.81
N PHE A 277 -0.29 -13.99 22.72
CA PHE A 277 0.92 -14.01 21.91
C PHE A 277 1.89 -15.10 22.38
N ILE A 278 2.15 -15.17 23.68
CA ILE A 278 3.05 -16.18 24.28
C ILE A 278 2.51 -17.60 24.06
N ALA A 279 1.20 -17.79 24.23
CA ALA A 279 0.54 -19.08 24.14
C ALA A 279 0.47 -19.66 22.72
N PHE A 280 0.26 -18.81 21.70
CA PHE A 280 -0.09 -19.29 20.35
C PHE A 280 0.79 -18.71 19.22
N PHE A 281 1.49 -17.59 19.43
CA PHE A 281 2.19 -16.85 18.37
C PHE A 281 3.69 -16.65 18.59
N ASN A 282 4.24 -17.15 19.70
CA ASN A 282 5.67 -17.04 20.01
C ASN A 282 6.56 -17.93 19.10
N ARG A 283 5.96 -18.64 18.15
CA ARG A 283 6.66 -19.43 17.13
C ARG A 283 6.37 -18.84 15.76
N PRO A 284 7.37 -18.26 15.07
CA PRO A 284 7.18 -17.83 13.70
C PRO A 284 6.95 -19.06 12.81
N GLU A 285 5.75 -19.17 12.22
CA GLU A 285 5.49 -20.17 11.19
C GLU A 285 6.33 -19.84 9.96
N ARG A 286 7.14 -20.80 9.50
CA ARG A 286 7.85 -20.72 8.24
C ARG A 286 7.30 -21.76 7.29
N ASP A 287 7.15 -21.35 6.04
CA ASP A 287 6.70 -22.28 5.01
C ASP A 287 7.79 -23.34 4.76
N GLU A 288 7.40 -24.60 4.57
CA GLU A 288 8.30 -25.68 4.19
C GLU A 288 9.10 -25.35 2.92
N PHE A 289 8.50 -24.63 1.96
CA PHE A 289 9.13 -24.24 0.71
C PHE A 289 10.25 -23.21 0.89
N GLU A 290 10.41 -22.63 2.09
CA GLU A 290 11.56 -21.78 2.44
C GLU A 290 12.83 -22.58 2.75
N PHE A 291 12.74 -23.91 2.87
CA PHE A 291 13.87 -24.78 3.23
C PHE A 291 14.36 -25.58 2.02
N GLU A 292 15.69 -25.67 1.85
CA GLU A 292 16.31 -26.44 0.77
C GLU A 292 15.94 -27.93 0.80
N THR A 293 15.67 -28.48 1.99
CA THR A 293 15.29 -29.88 2.18
C THR A 293 14.25 -30.04 3.28
N ARG A 294 13.37 -31.05 3.16
CA ARG A 294 12.43 -31.44 4.23
C ARG A 294 13.13 -31.71 5.57
N ASN A 295 14.32 -32.31 5.53
CA ASN A 295 15.10 -32.56 6.75
C ASN A 295 15.54 -31.26 7.44
N ALA A 296 15.80 -30.19 6.68
CA ALA A 296 16.09 -28.88 7.24
C ALA A 296 14.84 -28.26 7.89
N PHE A 297 13.67 -28.38 7.24
CA PHE A 297 12.39 -27.97 7.83
C PHE A 297 12.09 -28.75 9.13
N LEU A 298 12.21 -30.08 9.13
CA LEU A 298 11.98 -30.90 10.32
C LEU A 298 12.94 -30.57 11.46
N LYS A 299 14.21 -30.28 11.16
CA LYS A 299 15.19 -29.84 12.17
C LYS A 299 14.82 -28.47 12.76
N HIS A 300 14.31 -27.56 11.92
CA HIS A 300 13.81 -26.26 12.38
C HIS A 300 12.61 -26.45 13.32
N GLU A 301 11.61 -27.24 12.94
CA GLU A 301 10.46 -27.55 13.80
C GLU A 301 10.87 -28.22 15.11
N GLN A 302 11.80 -29.18 15.06
CA GLN A 302 12.31 -29.89 16.25
C GLN A 302 13.21 -29.02 17.14
N SER A 303 13.67 -27.86 16.66
CA SER A 303 14.45 -26.93 17.48
C SER A 303 13.60 -26.26 18.57
N PHE A 304 12.29 -26.20 18.38
CA PHE A 304 11.36 -25.67 19.37
C PHE A 304 10.96 -26.75 20.38
N LYS A 305 11.04 -26.40 21.67
CA LYS A 305 10.55 -27.27 22.75
C LYS A 305 9.03 -27.15 22.85
N ASN A 306 8.32 -28.26 22.71
CA ASN A 306 6.87 -28.36 22.93
C ASN A 306 6.59 -28.47 24.43
N ILE A 307 6.43 -27.32 25.08
CA ILE A 307 6.15 -27.19 26.51
C ILE A 307 4.93 -26.29 26.67
N THR A 308 3.90 -26.79 27.33
CA THR A 308 2.67 -26.05 27.62
C THR A 308 2.91 -24.98 28.70
N LEU A 309 1.98 -24.03 28.86
CA LEU A 309 2.06 -22.95 29.86
C LEU A 309 2.20 -23.44 31.29
N ASP A 310 1.64 -24.62 31.60
CA ASP A 310 1.73 -25.29 32.89
C ASP A 310 2.94 -26.25 33.02
N GLY A 311 3.80 -26.31 32.00
CA GLY A 311 5.10 -26.98 32.05
C GLY A 311 5.13 -28.42 31.55
N ASN A 312 4.05 -28.95 30.98
CA ASN A 312 4.03 -30.30 30.41
C ASN A 312 4.78 -30.36 29.08
N LYS A 313 5.66 -31.35 28.93
CA LYS A 313 6.34 -31.62 27.65
C LYS A 313 5.43 -32.51 26.80
N VAL A 314 5.05 -32.02 25.62
CA VAL A 314 4.14 -32.70 24.69
C VAL A 314 4.82 -33.03 23.35
N ASN A 315 4.20 -33.85 22.52
CA ASN A 315 4.84 -34.40 21.32
C ASN A 315 4.72 -33.48 20.09
N SER A 316 3.69 -32.65 20.02
CA SER A 316 3.42 -31.78 18.87
C SER A 316 3.19 -30.31 19.26
N LYS A 317 3.18 -29.41 18.25
CA LYS A 317 2.83 -28.00 18.45
C LYS A 317 1.34 -27.89 18.78
N GLU A 318 0.51 -28.67 18.10
CA GLU A 318 -0.93 -28.71 18.23
C GLU A 318 -1.34 -29.17 19.63
N GLU A 319 -0.70 -30.22 20.16
CA GLU A 319 -0.89 -30.65 21.56
C GLU A 319 -0.48 -29.54 22.54
N MET A 320 0.59 -28.79 22.24
CA MET A 320 1.01 -27.68 23.09
C MET A 320 -0.04 -26.57 23.09
N GLU A 321 -0.62 -26.24 21.95
CA GLU A 321 -1.70 -25.25 21.83
C GLU A 321 -2.97 -25.71 22.57
N ILE A 322 -3.31 -27.00 22.49
CA ILE A 322 -4.43 -27.60 23.24
C ILE A 322 -4.18 -27.51 24.75
N GLY A 323 -3.00 -27.91 25.22
CA GLY A 323 -2.63 -27.79 26.64
C GLY A 323 -2.62 -26.33 27.12
N ASN A 324 -2.14 -25.39 26.29
CA ASN A 324 -2.21 -23.96 26.55
C ASN A 324 -3.67 -23.49 26.65
N PHE A 325 -4.55 -23.95 25.77
CA PHE A 325 -5.97 -23.66 25.84
C PHE A 325 -6.59 -24.15 27.15
N PHE A 326 -6.30 -25.38 27.59
CA PHE A 326 -6.77 -25.91 28.87
C PHE A 326 -6.27 -25.06 30.04
N CYS A 327 -4.97 -24.74 30.07
CA CYS A 327 -4.39 -23.89 31.10
C CYS A 327 -5.05 -22.50 31.18
N LEU A 328 -5.32 -21.86 30.03
CA LEU A 328 -5.94 -20.54 29.97
C LEU A 328 -7.42 -20.53 30.39
N HIS A 329 -8.11 -21.67 30.29
CA HIS A 329 -9.50 -21.83 30.70
C HIS A 329 -9.65 -22.49 32.08
N GLY A 330 -8.54 -22.77 32.77
CA GLY A 330 -8.55 -23.39 34.10
C GLY A 330 -9.06 -24.83 34.10
N LEU A 331 -8.86 -25.56 33.00
CA LEU A 331 -9.23 -26.97 32.86
C LEU A 331 -8.08 -27.86 33.32
N ASN A 332 -8.29 -28.67 34.36
CA ASN A 332 -7.29 -29.61 34.83
C ASN A 332 -7.21 -30.82 33.89
N TYR A 333 -5.98 -31.23 33.55
CA TYR A 333 -5.76 -32.37 32.68
C TYR A 333 -4.55 -33.21 33.07
N GLU A 334 -4.58 -34.48 32.67
CA GLU A 334 -3.42 -35.38 32.68
C GLU A 334 -3.01 -35.69 31.23
N TYR A 335 -1.74 -35.44 30.88
CA TYR A 335 -1.21 -35.74 29.55
C TYR A 335 -0.84 -37.21 29.43
N GLN A 336 -1.28 -37.87 28.35
CA GLN A 336 -1.02 -39.29 28.08
C GLN A 336 -1.36 -40.23 29.25
N LYS A 337 -2.50 -39.99 29.90
CA LYS A 337 -3.00 -40.90 30.93
C LYS A 337 -3.35 -42.26 30.32
N HIS A 338 -3.02 -43.32 31.04
CA HIS A 338 -3.34 -44.69 30.61
C HIS A 338 -4.87 -44.90 30.58
N TYR A 339 -5.41 -45.27 29.41
CA TYR A 339 -6.84 -45.57 29.27
C TYR A 339 -7.17 -46.95 29.86
N PRO A 340 -8.19 -47.09 30.72
CA PRO A 340 -8.48 -48.34 31.43
C PRO A 340 -9.17 -49.38 30.52
N LEU A 341 -8.42 -49.95 29.58
CA LEU A 341 -8.91 -50.99 28.67
C LEU A 341 -9.14 -52.34 29.39
N GLN A 342 -10.30 -52.95 29.12
CA GLN A 342 -10.57 -54.33 29.48
C GLN A 342 -9.69 -55.30 28.66
N PRO A 343 -9.32 -56.47 29.21
CA PRO A 343 -8.41 -57.41 28.53
C PRO A 343 -8.85 -57.81 27.11
N GLU A 344 -10.16 -57.92 26.88
CA GLU A 344 -10.73 -58.36 25.60
C GLU A 344 -10.61 -57.29 24.50
N ASP A 345 -10.43 -56.03 24.88
CA ASP A 345 -10.31 -54.91 23.94
C ASP A 345 -8.85 -54.57 23.58
N ARG A 346 -7.88 -55.22 24.21
CA ARG A 346 -6.45 -54.99 23.97
C ARG A 346 -6.04 -55.61 22.64
N GLN A 347 -5.76 -54.77 21.65
CA GLN A 347 -5.18 -55.18 20.38
C GLN A 347 -3.66 -55.02 20.39
N ALA A 348 -2.95 -55.75 19.53
CA ALA A 348 -1.48 -55.70 19.46
C ALA A 348 -0.93 -54.25 19.31
N ASP A 349 -1.66 -53.41 18.59
CA ASP A 349 -1.29 -52.03 18.29
C ASP A 349 -1.75 -51.00 19.34
N TYR A 350 -2.65 -51.41 20.25
CA TYR A 350 -3.30 -50.53 21.22
C TYR A 350 -3.31 -51.12 22.64
N SER A 351 -2.37 -52.02 22.94
CA SER A 351 -2.30 -52.71 24.23
C SER A 351 -2.07 -51.78 25.41
N SER A 352 -1.48 -50.60 25.17
CA SER A 352 -1.27 -49.50 26.10
C SER A 352 -1.80 -48.19 25.50
N TYR A 353 -3.12 -48.09 25.29
CA TYR A 353 -3.73 -46.89 24.71
C TYR A 353 -3.70 -45.70 25.68
N HIS A 354 -3.12 -44.57 25.26
CA HIS A 354 -2.98 -43.34 26.05
C HIS A 354 -3.48 -42.17 25.18
N PRO A 355 -4.73 -41.72 25.34
CA PRO A 355 -5.20 -40.49 24.69
C PRO A 355 -4.33 -39.30 25.09
N ASP A 356 -4.24 -38.29 24.23
CA ASP A 356 -3.34 -37.16 24.44
C ASP A 356 -3.64 -36.44 25.76
N PHE A 357 -4.91 -36.22 26.07
CA PHE A 357 -5.34 -35.52 27.27
C PHE A 357 -6.51 -36.21 27.97
N TYR A 358 -6.49 -36.21 29.30
CA TYR A 358 -7.61 -36.58 30.15
C TYR A 358 -8.01 -35.40 31.02
N LEU A 359 -9.18 -34.81 30.77
CA LEU A 359 -9.73 -33.70 31.55
C LEU A 359 -10.32 -34.24 32.86
N THR A 360 -9.64 -34.00 33.97
CA THR A 360 -9.96 -34.65 35.26
C THR A 360 -11.27 -34.15 35.87
N ASP A 361 -11.63 -32.90 35.62
CA ASP A 361 -12.83 -32.27 36.21
C ASP A 361 -14.14 -32.79 35.59
N HIS A 362 -14.05 -33.39 34.39
CA HIS A 362 -15.20 -33.81 33.60
C HIS A 362 -15.14 -35.28 33.16
N GLU A 363 -14.07 -35.98 33.51
CA GLU A 363 -13.81 -37.37 33.09
C GLU A 363 -13.84 -37.55 31.56
N ILE A 364 -13.38 -36.53 30.82
CA ILE A 364 -13.37 -36.51 29.35
C ILE A 364 -11.97 -36.90 28.85
N TRP A 365 -11.92 -37.72 27.81
CA TRP A 365 -10.69 -38.03 27.09
C TRP A 365 -10.67 -37.24 25.79
N HIS A 366 -9.55 -36.61 25.50
CA HIS A 366 -9.38 -35.81 24.30
C HIS A 366 -8.16 -36.30 23.52
N GLU A 367 -8.36 -36.51 22.23
CA GLU A 367 -7.35 -36.98 21.29
C GLU A 367 -7.28 -36.04 20.10
N HIS A 368 -6.08 -35.59 19.76
CA HIS A 368 -5.82 -34.76 18.61
C HIS A 368 -5.53 -35.64 17.38
N PHE A 369 -6.36 -35.51 16.35
CA PHE A 369 -6.12 -36.18 15.07
C PHE A 369 -5.45 -35.24 14.07
N GLY A 370 -4.27 -35.63 13.59
CA GLY A 370 -3.52 -34.93 12.54
C GLY A 370 -4.10 -35.17 11.14
N ILE A 371 -5.39 -34.85 10.96
CA ILE A 371 -6.13 -35.01 9.70
C ILE A 371 -6.56 -33.65 9.13
N ASN A 372 -6.58 -33.55 7.81
CA ASN A 372 -7.17 -32.42 7.11
C ASN A 372 -8.71 -32.48 7.15
N ARG A 373 -9.38 -31.39 6.76
CA ARG A 373 -10.86 -31.30 6.70
C ARG A 373 -11.52 -32.36 5.80
N ASP A 374 -10.80 -32.90 4.83
CA ASP A 374 -11.25 -33.97 3.94
C ASP A 374 -10.94 -35.38 4.48
N GLY A 375 -10.43 -35.49 5.71
CA GLY A 375 -10.01 -36.74 6.34
C GLY A 375 -8.75 -37.35 5.72
N SER A 376 -7.99 -36.59 4.94
CA SER A 376 -6.67 -36.99 4.46
C SER A 376 -5.62 -36.86 5.57
N VAL A 377 -4.65 -37.78 5.55
CA VAL A 377 -3.44 -37.71 6.38
C VAL A 377 -2.28 -37.29 5.50
N PRO A 378 -1.24 -36.67 6.07
CA PRO A 378 -0.02 -36.40 5.33
C PRO A 378 0.60 -37.63 4.64
N SER A 379 1.20 -37.43 3.47
CA SER A 379 1.71 -38.50 2.60
C SER A 379 2.81 -39.37 3.21
N TRP A 380 3.44 -38.88 4.28
CA TRP A 380 4.52 -39.56 5.02
C TRP A 380 4.05 -40.48 6.14
N PHE A 381 2.74 -40.66 6.34
CA PHE A 381 2.22 -41.61 7.33
C PHE A 381 2.60 -43.05 6.96
N LYS A 382 3.15 -43.79 7.93
CA LYS A 382 3.65 -45.15 7.70
C LYS A 382 2.50 -46.10 7.32
N THR A 383 2.70 -46.88 6.27
CA THR A 383 1.85 -48.04 5.98
C THR A 383 2.16 -49.16 6.97
N LYS A 384 1.14 -49.92 7.37
CA LYS A 384 1.31 -51.10 8.22
C LYS A 384 0.41 -52.21 7.73
N PRO A 385 0.93 -53.44 7.49
CA PRO A 385 0.07 -54.57 7.13
C PRO A 385 -1.02 -54.80 8.18
N PRO A 386 -2.27 -55.13 7.79
CA PRO A 386 -2.74 -55.44 6.43
C PRO A 386 -3.23 -54.24 5.61
N TYR A 387 -3.03 -53.00 6.08
CA TYR A 387 -3.58 -51.81 5.44
C TYR A 387 -2.78 -51.39 4.20
N PRO A 388 -3.45 -51.10 3.06
CA PRO A 388 -2.77 -50.80 1.80
C PRO A 388 -2.11 -49.42 1.78
N THR A 389 -2.59 -48.47 2.58
CA THR A 389 -1.98 -47.13 2.71
C THR A 389 -1.84 -46.71 4.19
N GLY A 390 -0.98 -45.73 4.45
CA GLY A 390 -0.85 -45.12 5.79
C GLY A 390 -2.11 -44.38 6.21
N LYS A 391 -2.87 -43.86 5.25
CA LYS A 391 -4.21 -43.29 5.47
C LYS A 391 -5.18 -44.34 5.99
N ASP A 392 -5.24 -45.51 5.35
CA ASP A 392 -6.16 -46.59 5.76
C ASP A 392 -5.81 -47.10 7.16
N TYR A 393 -4.52 -47.26 7.46
CA TYR A 393 -4.06 -47.63 8.79
C TYR A 393 -4.47 -46.60 9.85
N TYR A 394 -4.23 -45.32 9.60
CA TYR A 394 -4.55 -44.25 10.54
C TYR A 394 -6.06 -44.10 10.77
N GLN A 395 -6.86 -44.15 9.68
CA GLN A 395 -8.32 -44.11 9.77
C GLN A 395 -8.91 -45.30 10.51
N ALA A 396 -8.34 -46.50 10.34
CA ALA A 396 -8.73 -47.68 11.12
C ALA A 396 -8.43 -47.49 12.62
N GLY A 397 -7.31 -46.84 12.94
CA GLY A 397 -6.98 -46.46 14.32
C GLY A 397 -7.96 -45.47 14.93
N ILE A 398 -8.34 -44.41 14.20
CA ILE A 398 -9.37 -43.45 14.64
C ILE A 398 -10.68 -44.19 14.95
N LYS A 399 -11.16 -45.01 14.01
CA LYS A 399 -12.40 -45.78 14.19
C LYS A 399 -12.36 -46.71 15.39
N TRP A 400 -11.22 -47.36 15.63
CA TRP A 400 -11.04 -48.21 16.79
C TRP A 400 -11.16 -47.39 18.10
N LYS A 401 -10.51 -46.23 18.17
CA LYS A 401 -10.59 -45.32 19.33
C LYS A 401 -12.04 -44.87 19.55
N GLU A 402 -12.72 -44.40 18.50
CA GLU A 402 -14.13 -43.99 18.55
C GLU A 402 -15.03 -45.11 19.09
N GLN A 403 -14.84 -46.35 18.62
CA GLN A 403 -15.61 -47.51 19.08
C GLN A 403 -15.36 -47.84 20.55
N ILE A 404 -14.11 -47.75 21.00
CA ILE A 404 -13.75 -47.96 22.41
C ILE A 404 -14.41 -46.90 23.30
N HIS A 405 -14.27 -45.63 22.97
CA HIS A 405 -14.87 -44.54 23.76
C HIS A 405 -16.40 -44.63 23.78
N ALA A 406 -17.02 -44.97 22.64
CA ALA A 406 -18.47 -45.21 22.56
C ALA A 406 -18.92 -46.39 23.42
N LYS A 407 -18.14 -47.47 23.48
CA LYS A 407 -18.44 -48.67 24.31
C LYS A 407 -18.46 -48.33 25.80
N TYR A 408 -17.60 -47.42 26.26
CA TYR A 408 -17.47 -47.04 27.67
C TYR A 408 -18.23 -45.76 28.05
N GLY A 409 -18.95 -45.14 27.11
CA GLY A 409 -19.81 -43.98 27.38
C GLY A 409 -19.05 -42.69 27.70
N GLN A 410 -17.80 -42.56 27.22
CA GLN A 410 -16.97 -41.39 27.44
C GLN A 410 -16.96 -40.54 26.17
N THR A 411 -17.32 -39.25 26.31
CA THR A 411 -17.44 -38.31 25.20
C THR A 411 -16.08 -37.97 24.59
N HIS A 412 -16.12 -37.73 23.28
CA HIS A 412 -14.97 -37.54 22.38
C HIS A 412 -14.44 -36.11 22.35
#